data_AF-A0A7L1NNV9-F1
#
_entry.id   AF-A0A7L1NNV9-F1
#
_cell.length_a   1.000
_cell.length_b   1.000
_cell.length_c   1.000
_cell.angle_alpha   90.00
_cell.angle_beta   90.00
_cell.angle_gamma   90.00
#
_symmetry.space_group_name_H-M   'P 1'
#
loop_
_entity.id
_entity.type
_entity.pdbx_description
1 polymer ?
#
loop_
_entity_poly.entity_id
_entity_poly.type
_entity_poly.pdbx_seq_one_letter_code
_entity_poly.pdbx_strand_id
1 'polypeptide(L)' 'PPDEEEEVAVPDEAERAMLRQEFTSHMFQRFLDGEDGDFDYSQIDENPDLDNLDIVSRDAEERYFDEEEPSEAPQLE' A
#
# COMPACT_ATOMS: atom_id res chain seq x y z
N PRO A 1 43.71 10.12 -27.95
CA PRO A 1 43.33 10.88 -26.74
C PRO A 1 43.36 9.95 -25.53
N PRO A 2 44.11 10.27 -24.47
CA PRO A 2 43.98 9.51 -23.23
C PRO A 2 42.54 9.63 -22.78
N ASP A 3 41.97 8.50 -22.38
CA ASP A 3 40.65 8.39 -21.78
C ASP A 3 40.48 9.53 -20.75
N GLU A 4 39.53 10.42 -21.02
CA GLU A 4 39.03 11.36 -20.04
C GLU A 4 38.36 10.48 -18.97
N GLU A 5 39.15 10.11 -17.96
CA GLU A 5 38.62 9.57 -16.71
C GLU A 5 37.61 10.60 -16.23
N GLU A 6 36.31 10.33 -16.46
CA GLU A 6 35.23 11.06 -15.81
C GLU A 6 35.54 11.03 -14.32
N GLU A 7 36.08 12.13 -13.78
CA GLU A 7 36.19 12.29 -12.34
C GLU A 7 34.77 12.20 -11.81
N VAL A 8 34.44 11.03 -11.26
CA VAL A 8 33.18 10.79 -10.58
C VAL A 8 33.21 11.65 -9.32
N ALA A 9 32.75 12.89 -9.44
CA ALA A 9 32.69 13.83 -8.35
C ALA A 9 31.87 13.22 -7.21
N VAL A 10 32.50 13.07 -6.04
CA VAL A 10 31.81 12.54 -4.86
C VAL A 10 30.86 13.63 -4.36
N PRO A 11 29.54 13.40 -4.38
CA PRO A 11 28.58 14.42 -3.98
C PRO A 11 28.72 14.76 -2.49
N ASP A 12 28.50 16.03 -2.15
CA ASP A 12 28.55 16.50 -0.78
C ASP A 12 27.36 15.96 0.06
N GLU A 13 27.34 16.22 1.36
CA GLU A 13 26.29 15.68 2.24
C GLU A 13 24.89 16.19 1.88
N ALA A 14 24.77 17.45 1.43
CA ALA A 14 23.49 18.05 1.05
C ALA A 14 23.01 17.48 -0.29
N GLU A 15 23.90 17.38 -1.28
CA GLU A 15 23.64 16.75 -2.57
C GLU A 15 23.25 15.28 -2.40
N ARG A 16 23.94 14.52 -1.54
CA ARG A 16 23.57 13.13 -1.20
C ARG A 16 22.19 13.02 -0.58
N ALA A 17 21.80 13.97 0.27
CA ALA A 17 20.47 14.00 0.86
C ALA A 17 19.39 14.26 -0.19
N MET A 18 19.62 15.21 -1.11
CA MET A 18 18.72 15.50 -2.23
C MET A 18 18.59 14.29 -3.17
N LEU A 19 19.71 13.71 -3.60
CA LEU A 19 19.73 12.52 -4.46
C LEU A 19 19.00 11.35 -3.83
N ARG A 20 19.16 11.14 -2.52
CA ARG A 20 18.43 10.10 -1.80
C ARG A 20 16.93 10.37 -1.80
N GLN A 21 16.51 11.62 -1.60
CA GLN A 21 15.12 12.01 -1.62
C GLN A 21 14.51 11.79 -3.00
N GLU A 22 15.19 12.24 -4.06
CA GLU A 22 14.76 12.05 -5.45
C GLU A 22 14.61 10.57 -5.79
N PHE A 23 15.64 9.76 -5.49
CA PHE A 23 15.59 8.32 -5.69
C PHE A 23 14.41 7.68 -4.97
N THR A 24 14.22 8.01 -3.69
CA THR A 24 13.12 7.44 -2.89
C THR A 24 11.77 7.84 -3.45
N SER A 25 11.60 9.11 -3.84
CA SER A 25 10.35 9.60 -4.44
C SER A 25 10.06 8.90 -5.77
N HIS A 26 11.08 8.71 -6.60
CA HIS A 26 10.93 8.06 -7.89
C HIS A 26 10.56 6.58 -7.72
N MET A 27 11.25 5.86 -6.83
CA MET A 27 10.91 4.46 -6.53
C MET A 27 9.51 4.33 -5.94
N PHE A 28 9.10 5.25 -5.07
CA PHE A 28 7.75 5.27 -4.51
C PHE A 28 6.69 5.48 -5.60
N GLN A 29 6.94 6.38 -6.56
CA GLN A 29 6.04 6.60 -7.69
C GLN A 29 5.93 5.34 -8.57
N ARG A 30 7.06 4.70 -8.90
CA ARG A 30 7.05 3.44 -9.67
C ARG A 30 6.31 2.31 -8.98
N PHE A 31 6.44 2.23 -7.66
CA PHE A 31 5.68 1.29 -6.84
C PHE A 31 4.17 1.54 -6.97
N LEU A 32 3.73 2.80 -6.85
CA LEU A 32 2.32 3.16 -7.00
C LEU A 32 1.78 2.94 -8.42
N ASP A 33 2.62 3.15 -9.44
CA ASP A 33 2.26 2.99 -10.85
C ASP A 33 2.39 1.53 -11.33
N GLY A 34 2.89 0.63 -10.48
CA GLY A 34 3.07 -0.79 -10.81
C GLY A 34 4.18 -1.05 -11.85
N GLU A 35 5.15 -0.15 -11.98
CA GLU A 35 6.20 -0.21 -13.02
C GLU A 35 7.37 -1.15 -12.70
N ASP A 36 7.37 -1.78 -11.53
CA ASP A 36 8.40 -2.75 -11.17
C ASP A 36 8.14 -4.08 -11.89
N GLY A 37 8.71 -4.24 -13.08
CA GLY A 37 8.50 -5.42 -13.94
C GLY A 37 8.96 -6.77 -13.36
N ASP A 38 9.65 -6.74 -12.22
CA ASP A 38 10.13 -7.93 -11.50
C ASP A 38 9.10 -8.42 -10.46
N PHE A 39 8.04 -7.65 -10.22
CA PHE A 39 6.99 -7.93 -9.25
C PHE A 39 5.59 -7.79 -9.88
N ASP A 40 4.75 -8.80 -9.70
CA ASP A 40 3.38 -8.79 -10.20
C ASP A 40 2.43 -8.18 -9.15
N TYR A 41 2.07 -6.91 -9.33
CA TYR A 41 1.18 -6.19 -8.43
C TYR A 41 -0.25 -6.75 -8.36
N SER A 42 -0.69 -7.51 -9.37
CA SER A 42 -1.99 -8.19 -9.33
C SER A 42 -2.09 -9.23 -8.21
N GLN A 43 -0.94 -9.77 -7.75
CA GLN A 43 -0.89 -10.71 -6.63
C GLN A 43 -1.30 -10.08 -5.29
N ILE A 44 -1.28 -8.75 -5.20
CA ILE A 44 -1.70 -7.99 -4.02
C ILE A 44 -3.01 -7.25 -4.32
N ASP A 45 -3.07 -6.47 -5.39
CA ASP A 45 -4.21 -5.61 -5.71
C ASP A 45 -5.48 -6.39 -6.06
N GLU A 46 -5.36 -7.56 -6.69
CA GLU A 46 -6.48 -8.40 -7.09
C GLU A 46 -6.65 -9.64 -6.20
N ASN A 47 -6.09 -9.60 -4.99
CA ASN A 47 -6.09 -10.75 -4.09
C ASN A 47 -7.18 -10.64 -3.01
N PRO A 48 -8.33 -11.32 -3.19
CA PRO A 48 -9.43 -11.28 -2.24
C PRO A 48 -9.11 -11.93 -0.89
N ASP A 49 -8.07 -12.75 -0.79
CA ASP A 49 -7.64 -13.34 0.48
C ASP A 49 -6.85 -12.33 1.34
N LEU A 50 -6.31 -11.28 0.72
CA LEU A 50 -5.69 -10.15 1.42
C LEU A 50 -6.71 -9.05 1.75
N ASP A 51 -7.90 -9.11 1.16
CA ASP A 51 -9.00 -8.23 1.53
C ASP A 51 -9.52 -8.59 2.93
N ASN A 52 -9.69 -7.59 3.78
CA ASN A 52 -10.24 -7.77 5.13
C ASN A 52 -11.78 -7.94 5.10
N LEU A 53 -12.30 -8.82 4.25
CA LEU A 53 -13.74 -9.05 4.09
C LEU A 53 -14.39 -9.54 5.38
N ASP A 54 -13.66 -10.31 6.19
CA ASP A 54 -14.12 -10.78 7.51
C ASP A 54 -14.43 -9.63 8.48
N ILE A 55 -13.75 -8.49 8.33
CA ILE A 55 -14.01 -7.29 9.14
C ILE A 55 -15.27 -6.60 8.64
N VAL A 56 -15.44 -6.49 7.32
CA VAL A 56 -16.63 -5.87 6.70
C VAL A 56 -17.91 -6.64 7.06
N SER A 57 -17.87 -7.97 7.06
CA SER A 57 -19.03 -8.78 7.43
C SER A 57 -19.42 -8.58 8.89
N ARG A 58 -18.45 -8.61 9.81
CA ARG A 58 -18.69 -8.39 11.24
C ARG A 58 -19.23 -6.98 11.50
N ASP A 59 -18.64 -5.94 10.90
CA ASP A 59 -19.11 -4.56 11.06
C ASP A 59 -20.53 -4.36 10.51
N ALA A 60 -20.91 -5.14 9.47
CA ALA A 60 -22.27 -5.15 8.95
C ALA A 60 -23.26 -5.87 9.89
N GLU A 61 -22.84 -7.00 10.48
CA GLU A 61 -23.63 -7.72 11.48
C GLU A 61 -23.84 -6.87 12.75
N GLU A 62 -22.79 -6.26 13.29
CA GLU A 62 -22.87 -5.39 14.47
C GLU A 62 -23.85 -4.22 14.25
N ARG A 63 -23.80 -3.58 13.07
CA ARG A 63 -24.76 -2.53 12.70
C ARG A 63 -26.21 -3.03 12.68
N TYR A 64 -26.46 -4.24 12.18
CA TYR A 64 -27.81 -4.82 12.15
C TYR A 64 -28.38 -5.00 13.57
N PHE A 65 -27.55 -5.43 14.53
CA PHE A 65 -27.99 -5.58 15.93
C PHE A 65 -28.11 -4.24 16.67
N ASP A 66 -27.23 -3.27 16.39
CA ASP A 66 -27.26 -1.95 17.03
C ASP A 66 -28.42 -1.07 16.52
N GLU A 67 -28.86 -1.26 15.27
CA GLU A 67 -30.00 -0.53 14.67
C GLU A 67 -31.37 -1.06 15.13
N GLU A 68 -31.46 -2.30 15.61
CA GLU A 68 -32.69 -2.86 16.15
C GLU A 68 -32.88 -2.46 17.63
N GLU A 69 -34.00 -1.83 17.97
CA GLU A 69 -34.38 -1.70 19.38
C GLU A 69 -34.69 -3.09 19.98
N PRO A 70 -34.29 -3.37 21.23
CA PRO A 70 -34.52 -4.66 21.85
C PRO A 70 -36.02 -4.95 21.91
N SER A 71 -36.47 -5.94 21.14
CA SER A 71 -37.86 -6.40 21.10
C SER A 71 -38.07 -7.64 21.98
N GLU A 72 -39.30 -7.85 22.49
CA GLU A 72 -39.62 -9.07 23.25
C GLU A 72 -39.47 -10.30 22.35
N ALA A 73 -38.70 -11.28 22.81
CA ALA A 73 -38.49 -12.52 22.08
C ALA A 73 -39.83 -13.22 21.78
N PRO A 74 -40.04 -13.74 20.56
CA PRO A 74 -41.28 -14.40 20.20
C PRO A 74 -41.53 -15.59 21.12
N GLN A 75 -42.71 -15.65 21.73
CA GLN A 75 -43.12 -16.80 22.53
C GLN A 75 -43.37 -17.97 21.58
N LEU A 76 -42.47 -18.97 21.62
CA LEU A 76 -42.65 -20.23 20.92
C LEU A 76 -43.78 -21.02 21.60
N GLU A 77 -44.82 -21.32 20.83
CA GLU A 77 -45.99 -22.11 21.24
C GLU A 77 -45.70 -23.63 21.19
#